data_AF-A0A7X8UY05-F1
#
_entry.id   AF-A0A7X8UY05-F1
#
_cell.length_a   1.000
_cell.length_b   1.000
_cell.length_c   1.000
_cell.angle_alpha   90.00
_cell.angle_beta   90.00
_cell.angle_gamma   90.00
#
_symmetry.space_group_name_H-M   'P 1'
#
loop_
_entity.id
_entity.type
_entity.pdbx_description
1 polymer ?
#
loop_
_entity_poly.entity_id
_entity_poly.type
_entity_poly.pdbx_seq_one_letter_code
_entity_poly.pdbx_strand_id
1 'polypeptide(L)'
;MRPADFSEYRLYLYDKYGVCAIDRTITVVRAMFKHAYENDLIDHPVKYGGQFNKPTAKERRQNRSQRDRINGKRLFEPAQIRKMLEHGSTQMKAMILLGINGGFGNTDCAELPIAAVDLDSAVIDYERTKTAIQRIIPLWPETVTALRSVIEDERPAAQRPEYEDLVFLTKYGHPWKQEKILEDLSEPIPKGTRQEAISPEFRKLLRGLDMLRGGVGFYALRHTFRTWADETNDQHAIHRIMGHTIPGMSGIYVEEISLDRLRAVVNHVRSKLWPNQ
;
A
#
# COMPACT_ATOMS: atom_id res chain seq x y z
N MET A 1 -10.31 -35.65 10.97
CA MET A 1 -10.85 -34.82 9.87
C MET A 1 -10.88 -35.62 8.58
N ARG A 2 -11.98 -35.48 7.83
CA ARG A 2 -12.25 -36.16 6.57
C ARG A 2 -12.50 -35.12 5.46
N PRO A 3 -12.40 -35.49 4.17
CA PRO A 3 -12.71 -34.60 3.05
C PRO A 3 -14.07 -33.88 3.11
N ALA A 4 -15.08 -34.50 3.73
CA ALA A 4 -16.41 -33.92 3.91
C ALA A 4 -16.37 -32.65 4.80
N ASP A 5 -15.63 -32.71 5.92
CA ASP A 5 -15.47 -31.60 6.86
C ASP A 5 -14.88 -30.35 6.14
N PHE A 6 -13.90 -30.55 5.26
CA PHE A 6 -13.31 -29.46 4.47
C PHE A 6 -14.26 -28.89 3.42
N SER A 7 -15.11 -29.74 2.84
CA SER A 7 -16.13 -29.31 1.88
C SER A 7 -17.20 -28.45 2.56
N GLU A 8 -17.68 -28.87 3.72
CA GLU A 8 -18.60 -28.12 4.57
C GLU A 8 -17.99 -26.79 5.03
N TYR A 9 -16.74 -26.83 5.51
CA TYR A 9 -16.04 -25.61 5.92
C TYR A 9 -15.88 -24.63 4.76
N ARG A 10 -15.61 -25.11 3.53
CA ARG A 10 -15.56 -24.22 2.37
C ARG A 10 -16.90 -23.55 2.08
N LEU A 11 -18.01 -24.27 2.20
CA LEU A 11 -19.35 -23.69 2.00
C LEU A 11 -19.61 -22.60 3.04
N TYR A 12 -19.27 -22.85 4.30
CA TYR A 12 -19.31 -21.84 5.36
C TYR A 12 -18.45 -20.61 5.02
N LEU A 13 -17.23 -20.81 4.50
CA LEU A 13 -16.36 -19.71 4.10
C LEU A 13 -16.95 -18.88 2.95
N TYR A 14 -17.68 -19.49 2.01
CA TYR A 14 -18.33 -18.78 0.90
C TYR A 14 -19.46 -17.86 1.37
N ASP A 15 -20.20 -18.26 2.40
CA ASP A 15 -21.26 -17.43 3.00
C ASP A 15 -20.70 -16.23 3.76
N LYS A 16 -19.58 -16.43 4.47
CA LYS A 16 -19.03 -15.42 5.39
C LYS A 16 -18.00 -14.50 4.79
N TYR A 17 -17.21 -14.95 3.82
CA TYR A 17 -16.01 -14.26 3.39
C TYR A 17 -16.00 -13.91 1.90
N GLY A 18 -15.37 -12.79 1.59
CA GLY A 18 -15.05 -12.45 0.20
C GLY A 18 -13.98 -13.39 -0.39
N VAL A 19 -13.98 -13.52 -1.72
CA VAL A 19 -13.13 -14.47 -2.48
C VAL A 19 -11.65 -14.44 -2.06
N CYS A 20 -11.06 -13.26 -1.84
CA CYS A 20 -9.65 -13.18 -1.41
C CYS A 20 -9.41 -13.68 0.02
N ALA A 21 -10.38 -13.52 0.92
CA ALA A 21 -10.28 -14.03 2.28
C ALA A 21 -10.38 -15.56 2.30
N ILE A 22 -11.25 -16.14 1.47
CA ILE A 22 -11.34 -17.61 1.27
C ILE A 22 -9.98 -18.18 0.82
N ASP A 23 -9.35 -17.59 -0.20
CA ASP A 23 -8.03 -18.02 -0.70
C ASP A 23 -6.97 -18.06 0.42
N ARG A 24 -6.91 -16.99 1.22
CA ARG A 24 -6.00 -16.89 2.36
C ARG A 24 -6.30 -17.95 3.42
N THR A 25 -7.56 -18.13 3.81
CA THR A 25 -7.94 -19.13 4.82
C THR A 25 -7.56 -20.53 4.37
N ILE A 26 -7.89 -20.91 3.13
CA ILE A 26 -7.51 -22.21 2.56
C ILE A 26 -6.00 -22.38 2.55
N THR A 27 -5.25 -21.33 2.19
CA THR A 27 -3.78 -21.35 2.18
C THR A 27 -3.21 -21.61 3.57
N VAL A 28 -3.70 -20.90 4.59
CA VAL A 28 -3.26 -21.06 5.99
C VAL A 28 -3.56 -22.46 6.50
N VAL A 29 -4.79 -22.96 6.29
CA VAL A 29 -5.18 -24.31 6.71
C VAL A 29 -4.29 -25.38 6.07
N ARG A 30 -4.02 -25.26 4.76
CA ARG A 30 -3.16 -26.23 4.06
C ARG A 30 -1.70 -26.14 4.52
N ALA A 31 -1.19 -24.94 4.79
CA ALA A 31 0.16 -24.74 5.30
C ALA A 31 0.32 -25.30 6.71
N MET A 32 -0.68 -25.12 7.59
CA MET A 32 -0.69 -25.65 8.95
C MET A 32 -0.56 -27.18 8.97
N PHE A 33 -1.39 -27.90 8.21
CA PHE A 33 -1.30 -29.36 8.15
C PHE A 33 -0.07 -29.86 7.40
N LYS A 34 0.44 -29.08 6.43
CA LYS A 34 1.73 -29.38 5.80
C LYS A 34 2.85 -29.33 6.84
N HIS A 35 2.91 -28.26 7.63
CA HIS A 35 3.88 -28.13 8.72
C HIS A 35 3.74 -29.27 9.74
N ALA A 36 2.51 -29.59 10.16
CA ALA A 36 2.26 -30.69 11.10
C ALA A 36 2.79 -32.03 10.58
N TYR A 37 2.61 -32.32 9.29
CA TYR A 37 3.15 -33.52 8.68
C TYR A 37 4.67 -33.49 8.55
N GLU A 38 5.25 -32.36 8.12
CA GLU A 38 6.71 -32.20 7.97
C GLU A 38 7.48 -32.23 9.30
N ASN A 39 6.79 -32.09 10.43
CA ASN A 39 7.37 -32.10 11.78
C ASN A 39 6.87 -33.30 12.62
N ASP A 40 6.38 -34.35 11.96
CA ASP A 40 5.93 -35.60 12.60
C ASP A 40 4.88 -35.41 13.71
N LEU A 41 4.10 -34.32 13.65
CA LEU A 41 2.98 -34.06 14.57
C LEU A 41 1.72 -34.85 14.19
N ILE A 42 1.69 -35.37 12.95
CA ILE A 42 0.65 -36.26 12.43
C ILE A 42 1.29 -37.37 11.59
N ASP A 43 0.74 -38.58 11.66
CA ASP A 43 1.31 -39.76 11.00
C ASP A 43 1.20 -39.72 9.46
N HIS A 44 0.18 -39.03 8.94
CA HIS A 44 -0.15 -39.02 7.51
C HIS A 44 -0.63 -37.65 7.02
N PRO A 45 -0.38 -37.29 5.74
CA PRO A 45 -0.89 -36.07 5.16
C PRO A 45 -2.42 -36.02 5.17
N VAL A 46 -2.98 -34.86 5.55
CA VAL A 46 -4.43 -34.65 5.56
C VAL A 46 -5.00 -34.66 4.14
N LYS A 47 -6.07 -35.43 3.92
CA LYS A 47 -6.83 -35.47 2.67
C LYS A 47 -7.94 -34.42 2.68
N TYR A 48 -7.78 -33.37 1.86
CA TYR A 48 -8.76 -32.27 1.76
C TYR A 48 -9.95 -32.55 0.84
N GLY A 49 -9.88 -33.58 -0.01
CA GLY A 49 -10.84 -33.81 -1.08
C GLY A 49 -10.71 -32.85 -2.28
N GLY A 50 -11.62 -33.00 -3.24
CA GLY A 50 -11.62 -32.22 -4.48
C GLY A 50 -12.33 -30.86 -4.39
N GLN A 51 -12.99 -30.56 -3.27
CA GLN A 51 -13.79 -29.34 -3.13
C GLN A 51 -13.08 -28.23 -2.35
N PHE A 52 -12.10 -28.54 -1.48
CA PHE A 52 -11.37 -27.53 -0.68
C PHE A 52 -10.27 -26.80 -1.46
N ASN A 53 -10.67 -26.15 -2.56
CA ASN A 53 -9.76 -25.48 -3.47
C ASN A 53 -9.89 -23.96 -3.42
N LYS A 54 -8.75 -23.31 -3.69
CA LYS A 54 -8.65 -21.86 -3.85
C LYS A 54 -9.62 -21.40 -4.94
N PRO A 55 -10.24 -20.22 -4.78
CA PRO A 55 -11.04 -19.64 -5.84
C PRO A 55 -10.24 -19.46 -7.13
N THR A 56 -10.87 -19.77 -8.24
CA THR A 56 -10.30 -19.68 -9.59
C THR A 56 -9.98 -18.23 -9.97
N ALA A 57 -9.13 -18.06 -10.98
CA ALA A 57 -8.89 -16.74 -11.57
C ALA A 57 -10.18 -16.09 -12.11
N LYS A 58 -11.11 -16.89 -12.65
CA LYS A 58 -12.42 -16.45 -13.14
C LYS A 58 -13.28 -15.89 -12.01
N GLU A 59 -13.43 -16.63 -10.90
CA GLU A 59 -14.21 -16.17 -9.73
C GLU A 59 -13.65 -14.86 -9.15
N ARG A 60 -12.32 -14.74 -9.06
CA ARG A 60 -11.67 -13.49 -8.61
C ARG A 60 -11.97 -12.31 -9.55
N ARG A 61 -11.94 -12.53 -10.87
CA ARG A 61 -12.29 -11.49 -11.87
C ARG A 61 -13.78 -11.11 -11.79
N GLN A 62 -14.67 -12.09 -11.64
CA GLN A 62 -16.11 -11.85 -11.49
C GLN A 62 -16.42 -11.06 -10.22
N ASN A 63 -15.84 -11.45 -9.07
CA ASN A 63 -16.01 -10.71 -7.83
C ASN A 63 -15.48 -9.27 -7.94
N ARG A 64 -14.32 -9.06 -8.58
CA ARG A 64 -13.81 -7.71 -8.86
C ARG A 64 -14.79 -6.91 -9.72
N SER A 65 -15.24 -7.47 -10.84
CA SER A 65 -16.20 -6.81 -11.74
C SER A 65 -17.51 -6.43 -11.05
N GLN A 66 -18.08 -7.33 -10.24
CA GLN A 66 -19.26 -7.04 -9.42
C GLN A 66 -19.02 -5.88 -8.45
N ARG A 67 -17.88 -5.90 -7.74
CA ARG A 67 -17.52 -4.81 -6.81
C ARG A 67 -17.33 -3.48 -7.53
N ASP A 68 -16.73 -3.49 -8.71
CA ASP A 68 -16.52 -2.28 -9.52
C ASP A 68 -17.85 -1.74 -10.07
N ARG A 69 -18.83 -2.61 -10.39
CA ARG A 69 -20.20 -2.19 -10.77
C ARG A 69 -20.94 -1.51 -9.62
N ILE A 70 -20.78 -2.00 -8.40
CA ILE A 70 -21.49 -1.48 -7.22
C ILE A 70 -20.81 -0.23 -6.66
N ASN A 71 -19.48 -0.23 -6.57
CA ASN A 71 -18.72 0.80 -5.85
C ASN A 71 -17.92 1.75 -6.77
N GLY A 72 -17.94 1.49 -8.08
CA GLY A 72 -17.05 2.12 -9.04
C GLY A 72 -15.62 1.54 -9.00
N LYS A 73 -14.80 1.98 -9.96
CA LYS A 73 -13.36 1.67 -9.98
C LYS A 73 -12.66 2.31 -8.77
N ARG A 74 -11.59 1.69 -8.30
CA ARG A 74 -10.73 2.21 -7.21
C ARG A 74 -9.77 3.30 -7.69
N LEU A 75 -10.32 4.34 -8.32
CA LEU A 75 -9.58 5.46 -8.89
C LEU A 75 -10.22 6.78 -8.46
N PHE A 76 -9.43 7.72 -7.97
CA PHE A 76 -9.88 9.10 -7.77
C PHE A 76 -9.84 9.88 -9.09
N GLU A 77 -10.85 10.73 -9.27
CA GLU A 77 -10.87 11.73 -10.34
C GLU A 77 -9.96 12.93 -9.99
N PRO A 78 -9.40 13.67 -10.96
CA PRO A 78 -8.57 14.84 -10.68
C PRO A 78 -9.23 15.87 -9.76
N ALA A 79 -10.53 16.16 -9.97
CA ALA A 79 -11.29 17.08 -9.14
C ALA A 79 -11.42 16.60 -7.68
N GLN A 80 -11.54 15.29 -7.48
CA GLN A 80 -11.58 14.69 -6.14
C GLN A 80 -10.25 14.89 -5.42
N ILE A 81 -9.12 14.69 -6.11
CA ILE A 81 -7.79 14.89 -5.52
C ILE A 81 -7.59 16.36 -5.17
N ARG A 82 -7.91 17.29 -6.07
CA ARG A 82 -7.81 18.74 -5.78
C ARG A 82 -8.67 19.14 -4.57
N LYS A 83 -9.91 18.67 -4.47
CA LYS A 83 -10.78 18.95 -3.32
C LYS A 83 -10.19 18.41 -2.00
N MET A 84 -9.57 17.23 -2.03
CA MET A 84 -8.86 16.69 -0.86
C MET A 84 -7.63 17.53 -0.48
N LEU A 85 -6.91 18.07 -1.47
CA LEU A 85 -5.76 18.96 -1.23
C LEU A 85 -6.17 20.33 -0.70
N GLU A 86 -7.36 20.82 -1.01
CA GLU A 86 -7.89 22.06 -0.46
C GLU A 86 -8.20 21.92 1.04
N HIS A 87 -8.84 20.80 1.44
CA HIS A 87 -9.44 20.62 2.77
C HIS A 87 -8.65 19.73 3.73
N GLY A 88 -7.62 19.01 3.25
CA GLY A 88 -6.78 18.17 4.11
C GLY A 88 -5.97 18.99 5.12
N SER A 89 -5.55 18.39 6.23
CA SER A 89 -4.48 18.97 7.07
C SER A 89 -3.16 18.97 6.30
N THR A 90 -2.18 19.79 6.70
CA THR A 90 -0.88 19.91 6.02
C THR A 90 -0.19 18.56 5.83
N GLN A 91 -0.11 17.75 6.90
CA GLN A 91 0.42 16.38 6.80
C GLN A 91 -0.40 15.50 5.84
N MET A 92 -1.74 15.58 5.87
CA MET A 92 -2.59 14.79 4.98
C MET A 92 -2.44 15.23 3.52
N LYS A 93 -2.30 16.53 3.23
CA LYS A 93 -2.03 17.06 1.89
C LYS A 93 -0.71 16.52 1.34
N ALA A 94 0.36 16.58 2.14
CA ALA A 94 1.66 16.03 1.77
C ALA A 94 1.59 14.52 1.51
N MET A 95 0.91 13.75 2.36
CA MET A 95 0.69 12.32 2.13
C MET A 95 -0.12 12.05 0.86
N ILE A 96 -1.18 12.82 0.58
CA ILE A 96 -1.98 12.68 -0.64
C ILE A 96 -1.11 12.94 -1.87
N LEU A 97 -0.30 14.01 -1.84
CA LEU A 97 0.65 14.34 -2.90
C LEU A 97 1.66 13.21 -3.11
N LEU A 98 2.27 12.66 -2.06
CA LEU A 98 3.14 11.48 -2.18
C LEU A 98 2.41 10.27 -2.79
N GLY A 99 1.13 10.09 -2.43
CA GLY A 99 0.27 9.03 -2.96
C GLY A 99 0.03 9.15 -4.45
N ILE A 100 -0.22 10.36 -4.97
CA ILE A 100 -0.50 10.59 -6.40
C ILE A 100 0.75 10.93 -7.23
N ASN A 101 1.82 11.43 -6.64
CA ASN A 101 3.07 11.78 -7.32
C ASN A 101 4.00 10.56 -7.43
N GLY A 102 4.24 9.86 -6.33
CA GLY A 102 5.16 8.72 -6.28
C GLY A 102 4.49 7.36 -6.09
N GLY A 103 3.17 7.32 -5.88
CA GLY A 103 2.47 6.08 -5.56
C GLY A 103 2.66 5.61 -4.12
N PHE A 104 2.93 6.46 -3.14
CA PHE A 104 3.07 6.00 -1.75
C PHE A 104 1.80 5.35 -1.20
N GLY A 105 1.96 4.24 -0.47
CA GLY A 105 0.95 3.67 0.40
C GLY A 105 1.14 4.06 1.87
N ASN A 106 0.25 3.61 2.73
CA ASN A 106 0.25 3.99 4.15
C ASN A 106 1.57 3.67 4.87
N THR A 107 2.13 2.47 4.63
CA THR A 107 3.44 2.09 5.20
C THR A 107 4.55 2.98 4.67
N ASP A 108 4.56 3.22 3.36
CA ASP A 108 5.62 4.02 2.73
C ASP A 108 5.61 5.46 3.30
N CYS A 109 4.44 6.05 3.60
CA CYS A 109 4.37 7.36 4.25
C CYS A 109 4.83 7.30 5.71
N ALA A 110 4.43 6.26 6.46
CA ALA A 110 4.73 6.16 7.87
C ALA A 110 6.22 5.89 8.18
N GLU A 111 6.93 5.28 7.23
CA GLU A 111 8.34 4.90 7.37
C GLU A 111 9.27 5.82 6.57
N LEU A 112 8.77 6.90 5.94
CA LEU A 112 9.58 7.80 5.13
C LEU A 112 10.60 8.55 6.00
N PRO A 113 11.92 8.31 5.83
CA PRO A 113 12.95 9.03 6.55
C PRO A 113 13.13 10.45 5.99
N ILE A 114 13.47 11.42 6.83
CA ILE A 114 13.81 12.79 6.42
C ILE A 114 15.02 12.78 5.50
N ALA A 115 16.05 11.99 5.83
CA ALA A 115 17.28 11.89 5.04
C ALA A 115 17.07 11.36 3.61
N ALA A 116 15.97 10.67 3.33
CA ALA A 116 15.62 10.19 2.00
C ALA A 116 15.03 11.27 1.09
N VAL A 117 14.68 12.44 1.64
CA VAL A 117 13.97 13.51 0.96
C VAL A 117 14.93 14.66 0.67
N ASP A 118 15.43 14.73 -0.56
CA ASP A 118 16.18 15.89 -1.04
C ASP A 118 15.20 16.89 -1.64
N LEU A 119 14.83 17.90 -0.84
CA LEU A 119 13.89 18.96 -1.25
C LEU A 119 14.52 19.96 -2.24
N ASP A 120 15.84 20.05 -2.30
CA ASP A 120 16.54 21.01 -3.16
C ASP A 120 16.70 20.43 -4.57
N SER A 121 17.06 19.16 -4.67
CA SER A 121 17.04 18.41 -5.94
C SER A 121 15.63 17.99 -6.36
N ALA A 122 14.65 18.14 -5.47
CA ALA A 122 13.26 17.68 -5.62
C ALA A 122 13.21 16.18 -5.96
N VAL A 123 13.89 15.34 -5.18
CA VAL A 123 13.93 13.88 -5.37
C VAL A 123 13.82 13.16 -4.04
N ILE A 124 13.07 12.05 -4.02
CA ILE A 124 13.16 11.05 -2.97
C ILE A 124 13.92 9.84 -3.51
N ASP A 125 14.98 9.43 -2.83
CA ASP A 125 15.76 8.23 -3.16
C ASP A 125 15.99 7.40 -1.90
N TYR A 126 15.40 6.21 -1.85
CA TYR A 126 15.63 5.26 -0.75
C TYR A 126 15.23 3.85 -1.14
N GLU A 127 15.76 2.90 -0.39
CA GLU A 127 15.32 1.51 -0.43
C GLU A 127 14.05 1.33 0.41
N ARG A 128 13.05 0.69 -0.17
CA ARG A 128 11.80 0.44 0.55
C ARG A 128 12.04 -0.54 1.71
N THR A 129 11.76 -0.13 2.96
CA THR A 129 11.96 -0.91 4.19
C THR A 129 11.51 -2.37 4.09
N LYS A 130 10.35 -2.62 3.49
CA LYS A 130 9.75 -3.96 3.41
C LYS A 130 10.46 -4.90 2.42
N THR A 131 11.06 -4.36 1.36
CA THR A 131 11.50 -5.16 0.20
C THR A 131 12.93 -4.87 -0.24
N ALA A 132 13.61 -3.88 0.34
CA ALA A 132 14.93 -3.38 -0.05
C ALA A 132 15.04 -3.00 -1.54
N ILE A 133 13.91 -2.73 -2.20
CA ILE A 133 13.89 -2.34 -3.61
C ILE A 133 14.14 -0.84 -3.65
N GLN A 134 15.16 -0.42 -4.41
CA GLN A 134 15.46 0.99 -4.61
C GLN A 134 14.28 1.70 -5.28
N ARG A 135 13.94 2.87 -4.74
CA ARG A 135 12.83 3.69 -5.17
C ARG A 135 13.30 5.13 -5.33
N ILE A 136 13.22 5.63 -6.56
CA ILE A 136 13.62 7.00 -6.93
C ILE A 136 12.39 7.72 -7.47
N ILE A 137 12.11 8.92 -6.95
CA ILE A 137 10.89 9.66 -7.22
C ILE A 137 11.22 11.14 -7.37
N PRO A 138 11.19 11.67 -8.61
CA PRO A 138 11.19 13.11 -8.80
C PRO A 138 9.90 13.72 -8.22
N LEU A 139 10.05 14.81 -7.49
CA LEU A 139 8.96 15.48 -6.80
C LEU A 139 8.40 16.63 -7.63
N TRP A 140 7.08 16.80 -7.58
CA TRP A 140 6.45 18.02 -8.10
C TRP A 140 6.73 19.20 -7.17
N PRO A 141 6.74 20.44 -7.69
CA PRO A 141 6.87 21.63 -6.85
C PRO A 141 5.85 21.66 -5.70
N GLU A 142 4.60 21.25 -5.96
CA GLU A 142 3.56 21.17 -4.93
C GLU A 142 3.89 20.16 -3.84
N THR A 143 4.52 19.03 -4.21
CA THR A 143 4.94 18.00 -3.26
C THR A 143 6.12 18.48 -2.41
N VAL A 144 7.09 19.16 -3.03
CA VAL A 144 8.22 19.77 -2.32
C VAL A 144 7.71 20.78 -1.30
N THR A 145 6.85 21.72 -1.71
CA THR A 145 6.27 22.72 -0.81
C THR A 145 5.52 22.06 0.35
N ALA A 146 4.69 21.05 0.07
CA ALA A 146 3.93 20.37 1.12
C ALA A 146 4.82 19.59 2.09
N LEU A 147 5.87 18.93 1.61
CA LEU A 147 6.83 18.23 2.48
C LEU A 147 7.65 19.21 3.31
N ARG A 148 8.07 20.33 2.71
CA ARG A 148 8.77 21.40 3.41
C ARG A 148 7.94 21.94 4.58
N SER A 149 6.67 22.29 4.34
CA SER A 149 5.77 22.74 5.40
C SER A 149 5.55 21.69 6.50
N VAL A 150 5.54 20.40 6.16
CA VAL A 150 5.47 19.35 7.18
C VAL A 150 6.75 19.32 8.02
N ILE A 151 7.92 19.26 7.39
CA ILE A 151 9.20 19.05 8.07
C ILE A 151 9.60 20.28 8.89
N GLU A 152 9.43 21.48 8.34
CA GLU A 152 9.91 22.73 8.92
C GLU A 152 8.89 23.35 9.89
N ASP A 153 7.59 23.33 9.57
CA ASP A 153 6.59 24.13 10.31
C ASP A 153 5.71 23.31 11.25
N GLU A 154 5.25 22.12 10.83
CA GLU A 154 4.18 21.39 11.53
C GLU A 154 4.62 20.08 12.20
N ARG A 155 5.87 19.64 12.01
CA ARG A 155 6.34 18.37 12.54
C ARG A 155 6.33 18.40 14.08
N PRO A 156 5.51 17.57 14.76
CA PRO A 156 5.55 17.46 16.21
C PRO A 156 6.87 16.84 16.68
N ALA A 157 7.25 17.12 17.93
CA ALA A 157 8.37 16.44 18.57
C ALA A 157 8.14 14.92 18.59
N ALA A 158 9.18 14.14 18.31
CA ALA A 158 9.08 12.70 18.37
C ALA A 158 8.86 12.23 19.80
N GLN A 159 7.96 11.27 19.98
CA GLN A 159 7.70 10.68 21.30
C GLN A 159 8.87 9.78 21.76
N ARG A 160 9.71 9.33 20.82
CA ARG A 160 10.88 8.47 21.06
C ARG A 160 11.98 8.83 20.07
N PRO A 161 13.27 8.64 20.47
CA PRO A 161 14.40 8.90 19.58
C PRO A 161 14.33 8.13 18.24
N GLU A 162 13.80 6.91 18.26
CA GLU A 162 13.66 6.04 17.08
C GLU A 162 12.73 6.61 15.99
N TYR A 163 11.93 7.64 16.30
CA TYR A 163 11.03 8.29 15.35
C TYR A 163 11.53 9.66 14.90
N GLU A 164 12.66 10.15 15.43
CA GLU A 164 13.17 11.50 15.14
C GLU A 164 13.53 11.69 13.67
N ASP A 165 13.87 10.62 12.98
CA ASP A 165 14.24 10.69 11.57
C ASP A 165 13.04 10.54 10.62
N LEU A 166 11.80 10.40 11.11
CA LEU A 166 10.62 10.22 10.25
C LEU A 166 9.99 11.56 9.87
N VAL A 167 9.59 11.68 8.59
CA VAL A 167 8.91 12.88 8.06
C VAL A 167 7.57 13.12 8.74
N PHE A 168 6.76 12.06 8.90
CA PHE A 168 5.39 12.18 9.37
C PHE A 168 5.21 11.60 10.76
N LEU A 169 4.80 12.47 11.69
CA LEU A 169 4.42 12.08 13.04
C LEU A 169 3.02 12.60 13.37
N THR A 170 2.25 11.78 14.07
CA THR A 170 0.96 12.19 14.62
C THR A 170 1.16 13.30 15.65
N LYS A 171 0.09 13.99 16.05
CA LYS A 171 0.13 14.99 17.13
C LYS A 171 0.65 14.46 18.49
N TYR A 172 0.76 13.14 18.64
CA TYR A 172 1.31 12.47 19.81
C TYR A 172 2.78 12.04 19.62
N GLY A 173 3.47 12.51 18.58
CA GLY A 173 4.87 12.18 18.30
C GLY A 173 5.11 10.72 17.86
N HIS A 174 4.06 9.97 17.54
CA HIS A 174 4.16 8.58 17.03
C HIS A 174 4.04 8.52 15.50
N PRO A 175 4.67 7.52 14.85
CA PRO A 175 4.46 7.26 13.43
C PRO A 175 2.99 7.04 13.10
N TRP A 176 2.59 7.44 11.90
CA TRP A 176 1.21 7.28 11.44
C TRP A 176 0.78 5.83 11.21
N LYS A 177 1.75 4.92 11.08
CA LYS A 177 1.53 3.48 11.10
C LYS A 177 2.71 2.82 11.80
N GLN A 178 2.43 1.91 12.71
CA GLN A 178 3.46 1.08 13.35
C GLN A 178 2.88 -0.30 13.67
N GLU A 179 3.71 -1.32 13.50
CA GLU A 179 3.46 -2.67 13.99
C GLU A 179 4.54 -2.96 15.04
N LYS A 180 4.15 -3.16 16.29
CA LYS A 180 5.05 -3.55 17.38
C LYS A 180 4.83 -5.02 17.67
N ILE A 181 5.89 -5.81 17.55
CA ILE A 181 5.92 -7.20 18.01
C ILE A 181 6.57 -7.17 19.39
N LEU A 182 5.84 -7.60 20.41
CA LEU A 182 6.36 -7.87 21.74
C LEU A 182 6.88 -9.31 21.70
N GLU A 183 8.18 -9.44 21.48
CA GLU A 183 8.88 -10.71 21.63
C GLU A 183 9.05 -10.99 23.13
N ASP A 184 8.14 -11.80 23.67
CA ASP A 184 8.34 -12.46 24.95
C ASP A 184 8.84 -13.87 24.66
N LEU A 185 10.12 -14.12 24.93
CA LEU A 185 10.76 -15.43 24.71
C LEU A 185 10.14 -16.53 25.58
N SER A 186 9.33 -16.18 26.59
CA SER A 186 8.60 -17.13 27.43
C SER A 186 7.22 -17.50 26.87
N GLU A 187 6.67 -16.72 25.92
CA GLU A 187 5.43 -17.05 25.23
C GLU A 187 5.71 -17.66 23.84
N PRO A 188 5.10 -18.80 23.49
CA PRO A 188 5.32 -19.43 22.18
C PRO A 188 4.77 -18.60 21.00
N ILE A 189 3.96 -17.57 21.26
CA ILE A 189 3.37 -16.70 20.25
C ILE A 189 3.58 -15.25 20.66
N PRO A 190 4.40 -14.47 19.93
CA PRO A 190 4.65 -13.08 20.28
C PRO A 190 3.39 -12.22 20.09
N LYS A 191 3.12 -11.32 21.04
CA LYS A 191 1.97 -10.42 21.00
C LYS A 191 2.26 -9.22 20.12
N GLY A 192 1.42 -8.96 19.14
CA GLY A 192 1.56 -7.80 18.25
C GLY A 192 0.54 -6.71 18.52
N THR A 193 0.96 -5.45 18.58
CA THR A 193 0.05 -4.29 18.49
C THR A 193 0.24 -3.60 17.14
N ARG A 194 -0.87 -3.30 16.47
CA ARG A 194 -0.87 -2.55 15.21
C ARG A 194 -1.62 -1.23 15.37
N GLN A 195 -0.94 -0.13 15.09
CA GLN A 195 -1.51 1.20 15.01
C GLN A 195 -1.45 1.69 13.57
N GLU A 196 -2.55 2.24 13.07
CA GLU A 196 -2.63 2.79 11.71
C GLU A 196 -3.64 3.95 11.69
N ALA A 197 -3.15 5.17 11.53
CA ALA A 197 -3.93 6.41 11.64
C ALA A 197 -4.23 7.05 10.28
N ILE A 198 -3.52 6.68 9.21
CA ILE A 198 -3.72 7.29 7.87
C ILE A 198 -5.10 6.93 7.33
N SER A 199 -5.48 5.65 7.33
CA SER A 199 -6.79 5.23 6.82
C SER A 199 -7.97 5.88 7.56
N PRO A 200 -8.03 5.91 8.91
CA PRO A 200 -9.15 6.56 9.59
C PRO A 200 -9.18 8.07 9.35
N GLU A 201 -8.05 8.79 9.38
CA GLU A 201 -8.03 10.23 9.11
C GLU A 201 -8.40 10.55 7.65
N PHE A 202 -7.86 9.80 6.69
CA PHE A 202 -8.25 9.94 5.29
C PHE A 202 -9.74 9.62 5.07
N ARG A 203 -10.29 8.64 5.79
CA ARG A 203 -11.73 8.33 5.76
C ARG A 203 -12.57 9.48 6.32
N LYS A 204 -12.13 10.15 7.38
CA LYS A 204 -12.80 11.35 7.92
C LYS A 204 -12.83 12.47 6.88
N LEU A 205 -11.69 12.74 6.22
CA LEU A 205 -11.61 13.71 5.12
C LEU A 205 -12.60 13.37 3.99
N LEU A 206 -12.57 12.14 3.49
CA LEU A 206 -13.51 11.70 2.44
C LEU A 206 -14.97 11.85 2.85
N ARG A 207 -15.30 11.52 4.12
CA ARG A 207 -16.67 11.69 4.64
C ARG A 207 -17.08 13.15 4.67
N GLY A 208 -16.21 14.04 5.15
CA GLY A 208 -16.47 15.49 5.21
C GLY A 208 -16.66 16.13 3.83
N LEU A 209 -16.07 15.54 2.79
CA LEU A 209 -16.18 16.02 1.41
C LEU A 209 -17.30 15.36 0.58
N ASP A 210 -18.07 14.46 1.21
CA ASP A 210 -19.08 13.59 0.56
C ASP A 210 -18.52 12.73 -0.58
N MET A 211 -17.34 12.16 -0.36
CA MET A 211 -16.59 11.34 -1.32
C MET A 211 -16.33 9.91 -0.82
N LEU A 212 -16.91 9.56 0.33
CA LEU A 212 -16.69 8.25 0.95
C LEU A 212 -17.44 7.16 0.19
N ARG A 213 -16.70 6.16 -0.32
CA ARG A 213 -17.27 5.01 -1.03
C ARG A 213 -16.60 3.68 -0.65
N GLY A 214 -17.34 2.59 -0.83
CA GLY A 214 -16.89 1.25 -0.47
C GLY A 214 -15.62 0.83 -1.22
N GLY A 215 -14.61 0.36 -0.49
CA GLY A 215 -13.39 -0.20 -1.09
C GLY A 215 -12.40 0.82 -1.67
N VAL A 216 -12.60 2.12 -1.43
CA VAL A 216 -11.67 3.20 -1.77
C VAL A 216 -11.16 3.85 -0.48
N GLY A 217 -9.84 3.88 -0.32
CA GLY A 217 -9.15 4.49 0.81
C GLY A 217 -7.83 5.08 0.35
N PHE A 218 -6.92 5.40 1.27
CA PHE A 218 -5.67 6.09 0.94
C PHE A 218 -4.85 5.39 -0.16
N TYR A 219 -4.76 4.05 -0.09
CA TYR A 219 -4.06 3.23 -1.08
C TYR A 219 -4.63 3.33 -2.52
N ALA A 220 -5.84 3.87 -2.69
CA ALA A 220 -6.38 4.13 -4.03
C ALA A 220 -5.63 5.25 -4.76
N LEU A 221 -4.94 6.17 -4.06
CA LEU A 221 -4.06 7.16 -4.70
C LEU A 221 -2.92 6.49 -5.46
N ARG A 222 -2.28 5.48 -4.86
CA ARG A 222 -1.27 4.64 -5.54
C ARG A 222 -1.84 3.91 -6.76
N HIS A 223 -3.09 3.44 -6.68
CA HIS A 223 -3.76 2.86 -7.84
C HIS A 223 -4.00 3.90 -8.94
N THR A 224 -4.46 5.11 -8.58
CA THR A 224 -4.63 6.21 -9.53
C THR A 224 -3.31 6.60 -10.18
N PHE A 225 -2.25 6.79 -9.40
CA PHE A 225 -0.90 7.04 -9.94
C PHE A 225 -0.52 5.99 -10.97
N ARG A 226 -0.59 4.70 -10.61
CA ARG A 226 -0.19 3.62 -11.54
C ARG A 226 -1.02 3.64 -12.82
N THR A 227 -2.33 3.85 -12.71
CA THR A 227 -3.21 3.88 -13.89
C THR A 227 -2.89 5.04 -14.81
N TRP A 228 -2.67 6.24 -14.30
CA TRP A 228 -2.33 7.40 -15.14
C TRP A 228 -0.91 7.30 -15.70
N ALA A 229 0.03 6.80 -14.90
CA ALA A 229 1.42 6.60 -15.30
C ALA A 229 1.56 5.57 -16.43
N ASP A 230 0.69 4.56 -16.48
CA ASP A 230 0.72 3.50 -17.50
C ASP A 230 0.61 4.06 -18.94
N GLU A 231 -0.03 5.21 -19.12
CA GLU A 231 -0.17 5.90 -20.40
C GLU A 231 1.17 6.42 -20.97
N THR A 232 2.22 6.50 -20.15
CA THR A 232 3.57 6.93 -20.60
C THR A 232 4.34 5.85 -21.34
N ASN A 233 3.86 4.59 -21.32
CA ASN A 233 4.50 3.43 -21.92
C ASN A 233 5.92 3.11 -21.39
N ASP A 234 6.37 3.73 -20.29
CA ASP A 234 7.66 3.45 -19.65
C ASP A 234 7.50 2.60 -18.39
N GLN A 235 7.29 1.31 -18.58
CA GLN A 235 7.02 0.39 -17.47
C GLN A 235 8.17 0.32 -16.46
N HIS A 236 9.42 0.40 -16.91
CA HIS A 236 10.59 0.31 -16.03
C HIS A 236 10.69 1.54 -15.13
N ALA A 237 10.50 2.75 -15.68
CA ALA A 237 10.45 3.98 -14.89
C ALA A 237 9.32 3.94 -13.85
N ILE A 238 8.12 3.47 -14.24
CA ILE A 238 7.00 3.31 -13.32
C ILE A 238 7.34 2.30 -12.22
N HIS A 239 7.97 1.17 -12.54
CA HIS A 239 8.39 0.19 -11.55
C HIS A 239 9.38 0.80 -10.54
N ARG A 240 10.34 1.59 -11.00
CA ARG A 240 11.30 2.29 -10.13
C ARG A 240 10.61 3.30 -9.21
N ILE A 241 9.73 4.15 -9.73
CA ILE A 241 8.97 5.12 -8.91
C ILE A 241 8.09 4.42 -7.86
N MET A 242 7.48 3.30 -8.24
CA MET A 242 6.61 2.55 -7.33
C MET A 242 7.36 1.65 -6.34
N GLY A 243 8.68 1.45 -6.51
CA GLY A 243 9.45 0.47 -5.73
C GLY A 243 8.98 -0.97 -6.00
N HIS A 244 8.73 -1.30 -7.27
CA HIS A 244 8.40 -2.64 -7.73
C HIS A 244 9.61 -3.30 -8.39
N THR A 245 9.75 -4.62 -8.23
CA THR A 245 10.72 -5.39 -9.02
C THR A 245 10.38 -5.32 -10.50
N ILE A 246 11.38 -5.13 -11.34
CA ILE A 246 11.23 -5.28 -12.80
C ILE A 246 11.08 -6.78 -13.09
N PRO A 247 9.99 -7.21 -13.77
CA PRO A 247 9.74 -8.63 -14.00
C PRO A 247 10.69 -9.22 -15.05
N GLY A 248 11.04 -10.49 -14.88
CA GLY A 248 11.79 -11.28 -15.87
C GLY A 248 13.27 -10.91 -15.97
N MET A 249 13.91 -11.28 -17.09
CA MET A 249 15.34 -11.03 -17.35
C MET A 249 15.70 -9.55 -17.30
N SER A 250 14.76 -8.65 -17.62
CA SER A 250 14.98 -7.21 -17.56
C SER A 250 15.37 -6.73 -16.17
N GLY A 251 14.91 -7.39 -15.09
CA GLY A 251 15.32 -7.04 -13.74
C GLY A 251 16.77 -7.36 -13.39
N ILE A 252 17.45 -8.16 -14.22
CA ILE A 252 18.88 -8.47 -14.09
C ILE A 252 19.72 -7.45 -14.87
N TYR A 253 19.27 -7.02 -16.05
CA TYR A 253 20.06 -6.16 -16.95
C TYR A 253 19.79 -4.66 -16.79
N VAL A 254 18.61 -4.27 -16.30
CA VAL A 254 18.25 -2.86 -16.10
C VAL A 254 18.65 -2.43 -14.70
N GLU A 255 19.91 -2.02 -14.58
CA GLU A 255 20.49 -1.58 -13.31
C GLU A 255 20.07 -0.14 -12.97
N GLU A 256 20.09 0.76 -13.97
CA GLU A 256 19.78 2.18 -13.81
C GLU A 256 18.67 2.65 -14.75
N ILE A 257 17.87 3.60 -14.27
CA ILE A 257 16.87 4.33 -15.06
C ILE A 257 17.11 5.81 -14.83
N SER A 258 17.35 6.56 -15.90
CA SER A 258 17.68 7.98 -15.82
C SER A 258 16.57 8.79 -15.16
N LEU A 259 16.97 9.83 -14.43
CA LEU A 259 16.05 10.73 -13.75
C LEU A 259 15.06 11.41 -14.71
N ASP A 260 15.47 11.68 -15.95
CA ASP A 260 14.61 12.29 -16.97
C ASP A 260 13.43 11.39 -17.36
N ARG A 261 13.65 10.07 -17.43
CA ARG A 261 12.57 9.11 -17.68
C ARG A 261 11.59 9.07 -16.51
N LEU A 262 12.11 9.12 -15.28
CA LEU A 262 11.27 9.20 -14.09
C LEU A 262 10.47 10.52 -14.06
N ARG A 263 11.10 11.64 -14.42
CA ARG A 263 10.47 12.97 -14.49
C ARG A 263 9.35 12.99 -15.53
N ALA A 264 9.57 12.41 -16.70
CA ALA A 264 8.53 12.29 -17.73
C ALA A 264 7.28 11.58 -17.21
N VAL A 265 7.46 10.49 -16.44
CA VAL A 265 6.33 9.75 -15.83
C VAL A 265 5.57 10.62 -14.83
N VAL A 266 6.26 11.20 -13.84
CA VAL A 266 5.57 11.98 -12.81
C VAL A 266 4.94 13.26 -13.40
N ASN A 267 5.55 13.88 -14.41
CA ASN A 267 5.01 15.07 -15.07
C ASN A 267 3.76 14.76 -15.89
N HIS A 268 3.70 13.59 -16.54
CA HIS A 268 2.47 13.13 -17.20
C HIS A 268 1.32 12.96 -16.20
N VAL A 269 1.60 12.40 -15.03
CA VAL A 269 0.59 12.28 -13.97
C VAL A 269 0.21 13.67 -13.42
N ARG A 270 1.16 14.60 -13.29
CA ARG A 270 0.91 15.98 -12.86
C ARG A 270 -0.05 16.70 -13.80
N SER A 271 0.15 16.57 -15.11
CA SER A 271 -0.69 17.25 -16.12
C SER A 271 -2.14 16.75 -16.10
N LYS A 272 -2.39 15.51 -15.68
CA LYS A 272 -3.76 15.00 -15.45
C LYS A 272 -4.43 15.68 -14.25
N LEU A 273 -3.66 16.02 -13.23
CA LEU A 273 -4.16 16.68 -12.03
C LEU A 273 -4.35 18.19 -12.25
N TRP A 274 -3.47 18.82 -13.02
CA TRP A 274 -3.51 20.24 -13.39
C TRP A 274 -3.24 20.44 -14.89
N PRO A 275 -4.25 20.30 -15.77
CA PRO A 275 -4.07 20.34 -17.22
C PRO A 275 -3.77 21.71 -17.83
N ASN A 276 -3.89 22.79 -17.05
CA ASN A 276 -3.80 24.18 -17.52
C ASN A 276 -2.73 25.01 -16.78
N GLN A 277 -1.67 24.35 -16.28
CA GLN A 277 -0.53 25.01 -15.62
C GLN A 277 0.75 24.86 -16.44
#